data_AF-A0A5N5Q787-F1
#
_entry.id   AF-A0A5N5Q787-F1
#
_cell.length_a   1.000
_cell.length_b   1.000
_cell.length_c   1.000
_cell.angle_alpha   90.00
_cell.angle_beta   90.00
_cell.angle_gamma   90.00
#
_symmetry.space_group_name_H-M   'P 1'
#
loop_
_entity.id
_entity.type
_entity.pdbx_description
1 polymer ?
#
loop_
_entity_poly.entity_id
_entity_poly.type
_entity_poly.pdbx_seq_one_letter_code
_entity_poly.pdbx_strand_id
1 'polypeptide(L)' 'MMEDETRSIHEQRFDAAVKVIQSLPANGSFQPSNEMMLKFYSYYKQATQGPCNIPRPGFWDPVGKVKWYR' A
#
# COMPACT_ATOMS: atom_id res chain seq x y z
N MET A 1 -26.20 11.77 -5.61
CA MET A 1 -24.76 11.57 -5.38
C MET A 1 -24.47 12.08 -3.99
N MET A 2 -24.53 11.21 -2.98
CA MET A 2 -24.55 11.57 -1.55
C MET A 2 -23.63 10.63 -0.73
N GLU A 3 -22.62 10.03 -1.36
CA GLU A 3 -21.72 9.05 -0.73
C GLU A 3 -20.36 9.64 -0.33
N ASP A 4 -20.10 10.92 -0.65
CA ASP A 4 -18.80 11.55 -0.38
C ASP A 4 -18.74 12.26 0.98
N GLU A 5 -19.89 12.64 1.54
CA GLU A 5 -19.97 13.45 2.78
C GLU A 5 -19.74 12.63 4.07
N THR A 6 -19.77 11.30 3.99
CA THR A 6 -19.62 10.39 5.15
C THR A 6 -18.24 9.72 5.25
N ARG A 7 -17.37 9.86 4.24
CA ARG A 7 -16.01 9.30 4.28
C ARG A 7 -15.05 10.24 4.99
N SER A 8 -14.25 9.71 5.91
CA SER A 8 -13.27 10.49 6.66
C SER A 8 -12.32 11.24 5.72
N ILE A 9 -11.93 12.46 6.07
CA ILE A 9 -10.93 13.24 5.33
C ILE A 9 -9.64 12.45 5.10
N HIS A 10 -9.29 11.54 6.03
CA HIS A 10 -8.14 10.66 5.92
C HIS A 10 -8.33 9.58 4.85
N GLU A 11 -9.53 9.04 4.73
CA GLU A 11 -9.88 8.02 3.73
C GLU A 11 -9.87 8.61 2.32
N GLN A 12 -10.45 9.80 2.15
CA GLN A 12 -10.42 10.52 0.87
C GLN A 12 -8.98 10.82 0.42
N ARG A 13 -8.12 11.27 1.35
CA ARG A 13 -6.69 11.51 1.08
C ARG A 13 -5.95 10.22 0.74
N PHE A 14 -6.27 9.13 1.43
CA PHE A 14 -5.68 7.82 1.16
C PHE A 14 -6.05 7.32 -0.24
N ASP A 15 -7.33 7.36 -0.62
CA ASP A 15 -7.81 6.96 -1.94
C ASP A 15 -7.16 7.79 -3.06
N ALA A 16 -7.04 9.10 -2.85
CA ALA A 16 -6.36 9.99 -3.79
C ALA A 16 -4.88 9.60 -3.94
N ALA A 17 -4.17 9.36 -2.83
CA ALA A 17 -2.76 8.95 -2.85
C ALA A 17 -2.57 7.60 -3.55
N VAL A 18 -3.45 6.61 -3.30
CA VAL A 18 -3.41 5.29 -3.96
C VAL A 18 -3.55 5.44 -5.48
N LYS A 19 -4.51 6.26 -5.94
CA LYS A 19 -4.69 6.53 -7.38
C LYS A 19 -3.46 7.16 -8.01
N VAL A 20 -2.83 8.12 -7.32
CA VAL A 20 -1.59 8.75 -7.81
C VAL A 20 -0.50 7.69 -7.97
N ILE A 21 -0.22 6.90 -6.94
CA ILE A 21 0.82 5.87 -6.97
C ILE A 21 0.54 4.81 -8.06
N GLN A 22 -0.70 4.39 -8.25
CA GLN A 22 -1.09 3.45 -9.30
C GLN A 22 -0.98 4.03 -10.72
N SER A 23 -1.18 5.33 -10.86
CA SER A 23 -1.07 6.04 -12.15
C SER A 23 0.37 6.37 -12.55
N LEU A 24 1.34 6.19 -11.64
CA LEU A 24 2.74 6.47 -11.94
C LEU A 24 3.26 5.51 -13.02
N PRO A 25 3.82 6.03 -14.13
CA PRO A 25 4.40 5.18 -15.16
C PRO A 25 5.67 4.51 -14.62
N ALA A 26 5.85 3.22 -14.93
CA ALA A 26 7.02 2.45 -14.53
C ALA A 26 8.36 3.08 -14.98
N ASN A 27 8.34 3.83 -16.08
CA ASN A 27 9.51 4.51 -16.66
C ASN A 27 9.43 6.05 -16.52
N GLY A 28 8.74 6.56 -15.50
CA GLY A 28 8.60 7.99 -15.24
C GLY A 28 9.83 8.65 -14.61
N SER A 29 9.86 9.99 -14.63
CA SER A 29 10.88 10.82 -13.97
C SER A 29 10.98 10.58 -12.45
N PHE A 30 9.91 10.05 -11.84
CA PHE A 30 9.86 9.69 -10.43
C PHE A 30 9.64 8.18 -10.27
N GLN A 31 10.70 7.47 -9.90
CA GLN A 31 10.63 6.06 -9.48
C GLN A 31 10.79 5.99 -7.95
N PRO A 32 9.75 5.60 -7.20
CA PRO A 32 9.92 5.32 -5.77
C PRO A 32 10.89 4.15 -5.60
N SER A 33 11.80 4.26 -4.62
CA SER A 33 12.71 3.18 -4.30
C SER A 33 11.95 1.92 -3.85
N ASN A 34 12.57 0.74 -3.99
CA ASN A 34 11.97 -0.52 -3.52
C ASN A 34 11.52 -0.45 -2.05
N GLU A 35 12.27 0.26 -1.19
CA GLU A 35 11.88 0.46 0.21
C GLU A 35 10.61 1.32 0.36
N MET A 36 10.48 2.38 -0.44
CA MET A 36 9.28 3.22 -0.45
C MET A 36 8.07 2.43 -0.95
N MET A 37 8.22 1.63 -2.00
CA MET A 37 7.14 0.76 -2.49
C MET A 37 6.70 -0.25 -1.44
N LEU A 38 7.65 -0.84 -0.70
CA LEU A 38 7.33 -1.76 0.41
C LEU A 38 6.56 -1.06 1.55
N LYS A 39 6.91 0.19 1.88
CA LYS A 39 6.17 1.00 2.86
C LYS A 39 4.75 1.32 2.39
N PHE A 40 4.59 1.73 1.13
CA PHE A 40 3.26 1.97 0.57
C PHE A 40 2.41 0.70 0.58
N TYR A 41 3.01 -0.45 0.26
CA TYR A 41 2.35 -1.74 0.33
C TYR A 41 1.90 -2.08 1.76
N SER A 42 2.75 -1.94 2.77
CA SER A 42 2.36 -2.29 4.15
C SER A 42 1.22 -1.42 4.67
N TYR A 43 1.29 -0.09 4.48
CA TYR A 43 0.21 0.81 4.87
C TYR A 43 -1.08 0.54 4.09
N TYR A 44 -0.98 0.26 2.79
CA TYR A 44 -2.14 -0.08 1.98
C TYR A 44 -2.82 -1.36 2.50
N LYS A 45 -2.04 -2.39 2.80
CA LYS A 45 -2.55 -3.66 3.36
C LYS A 45 -3.17 -3.46 4.74
N GLN A 46 -2.56 -2.64 5.59
CA GLN A 46 -3.09 -2.35 6.92
C GLN A 46 -4.40 -1.55 6.87
N ALA A 47 -4.50 -0.56 5.97
CA ALA A 47 -5.71 0.25 5.82
C ALA A 47 -6.88 -0.51 5.19
N THR A 48 -6.60 -1.48 4.31
CA THR A 48 -7.64 -2.23 3.57
C THR A 48 -8.01 -3.57 4.20
N GLN A 49 -7.05 -4.27 4.80
CA GLN A 49 -7.24 -5.63 5.35
C GLN A 49 -7.04 -5.69 6.87
N GLY A 50 -6.60 -4.60 7.50
CA GLY A 50 -6.32 -4.59 8.93
C GLY A 50 -5.01 -5.32 9.27
N PRO A 51 -4.87 -5.83 10.50
CA PRO A 51 -3.64 -6.48 10.96
C PRO A 51 -3.30 -7.74 10.13
N CYS A 52 -2.00 -7.99 9.99
CA CYS A 52 -1.47 -9.12 9.21
C CYS A 52 -1.91 -10.46 9.82
N ASN A 53 -2.83 -11.15 9.14
CA ASN A 53 -3.35 -12.46 9.56
C ASN A 53 -2.69 -13.64 8.85
N ILE A 54 -1.66 -13.40 8.03
CA ILE A 54 -0.96 -14.47 7.30
C ILE A 54 0.19 -15.04 8.14
N PRO A 55 0.40 -16.37 8.13
CA PRO A 55 1.54 -16.98 8.78
C PRO A 55 2.84 -16.53 8.13
N ARG A 56 3.93 -16.49 8.93
CA ARG A 56 5.26 -16.09 8.45
C ARG A 56 5.65 -16.94 7.23
N PRO A 57 5.97 -16.32 6.08
CA PRO A 57 6.32 -17.05 4.88
C PRO A 57 7.62 -17.83 5.07
N GLY A 58 7.71 -18.96 4.36
CA GLY A 58 8.85 -19.87 4.41
C GLY A 58 10.16 -19.21 3.95
N PHE A 59 11.29 -19.82 4.30
CA PHE A 59 12.62 -19.25 4.02
C PHE A 59 12.93 -19.08 2.53
N TRP A 60 12.21 -19.80 1.65
CA TRP A 60 12.38 -19.76 0.19
C TRP A 60 11.74 -18.53 -0.47
N ASP A 61 10.93 -17.76 0.25
CA ASP A 61 10.33 -16.51 -0.26
C ASP A 61 10.91 -15.28 0.46
N PRO A 62 12.11 -14.82 0.06
CA PRO A 62 12.74 -13.65 0.69
C PRO A 62 11.91 -12.38 0.50
N VAL A 63 11.17 -12.26 -0.62
CA VAL A 63 10.33 -11.09 -0.91
C VAL A 63 9.09 -11.07 0.00
N GLY A 64 8.40 -12.21 0.13
CA GLY A 64 7.29 -12.37 1.06
C GLY A 64 7.71 -12.15 2.51
N LYS A 65 8.92 -12.59 2.89
CA LYS A 65 9.47 -12.37 4.23
C LYS A 65 9.64 -10.89 4.55
N VAL A 66 10.19 -10.10 3.64
CA VAL A 66 10.32 -8.64 3.83
C VAL A 66 8.95 -7.98 3.92
N LYS A 67 7.98 -8.42 3.10
CA LYS A 67 6.60 -7.93 3.16
C LYS A 67 5.88 -8.30 4.46
N TRP A 68 6.23 -9.41 5.10
CA TRP A 68 5.61 -9.86 6.36
C TRP A 68 6.11 -9.08 7.58
N TYR A 69 7.36 -8.63 7.56
CA TYR A 69 7.96 -7.85 8.65
C TYR A 69 7.58 -6.35 8.63
N ARG A 70 6.99 -5.88 7.54
CA ARG A 70 6.67 -4.46 7.29
C ARG A 70 5.18 -4.22 7.43
#